data_AF-A0A421K705-F1
#
_entry.id   AF-A0A421K705-F1
#
_cell.length_a   1.000
_cell.length_b   1.000
_cell.length_c   1.000
_cell.angle_alpha   90.00
_cell.angle_beta   90.00
_cell.angle_gamma   90.00
#
_symmetry.space_group_name_H-M   'P 1'
#
loop_
_entity.id
_entity.type
_entity.pdbx_description
1 polymer ?
#
loop_
_entity_poly.entity_id
_entity_poly.type
_entity_poly.pdbx_seq_one_letter_code
_entity_poly.pdbx_strand_id
1 'polypeptide(L)'
;MLALLLHFVIVFFLVFGVDWEKKPKPIASQANVVQAHTIDLDKINEKKAEEKKAQQLKQQQQEKKRRQAEEKKRQQALEKKRVAEQKAKQKREAEAKKKAEAKRKAEAKRKAEAKRKAEAKKKAEAKRKAEAKRKAEAEAKRKAEAKRKAEAEAKRKAEAKRKAEAEAKRRAQAERERALQAQIEAEQNSREIDRYGAVIKQQIERNWLKPAQNTEGLSCVVQVRLIPGGDVVPGGVSIIRSSGNAAFDRSVEAAVYKAAPLPVPSGALFESFRSLRLNFKPNK
;
A
#
# COMPACT_ATOMS: atom_id res chain seq x y z
N MET A 1 -18.07 -82.73 31.76
CA MET A 1 -17.29 -83.06 30.55
C MET A 1 -15.87 -83.54 30.84
N LEU A 2 -15.10 -82.89 31.72
CA LEU A 2 -13.74 -83.34 32.11
C LEU A 2 -13.67 -84.78 32.67
N ALA A 3 -14.69 -85.20 33.44
CA ALA A 3 -14.75 -86.57 33.96
C ALA A 3 -14.89 -87.63 32.85
N LEU A 4 -15.75 -87.41 31.85
CA LEU A 4 -15.96 -88.36 30.74
C LEU A 4 -14.70 -88.52 29.88
N LEU A 5 -13.91 -87.45 29.71
CA LEU A 5 -12.69 -87.47 28.91
C LEU A 5 -11.56 -88.22 29.64
N LEU A 6 -11.47 -88.09 30.97
CA LEU A 6 -10.56 -88.89 31.80
C LEU A 6 -10.89 -90.39 31.73
N HIS A 7 -12.18 -90.74 31.76
CA HIS A 7 -12.61 -92.13 31.63
C HIS A 7 -12.27 -92.70 30.25
N PHE A 8 -12.38 -91.91 29.18
CA PHE A 8 -11.95 -92.32 27.83
C PHE A 8 -10.45 -92.61 27.73
N VAL A 9 -9.60 -91.82 28.39
CA VAL A 9 -8.14 -92.06 28.41
C VAL A 9 -7.79 -93.33 29.20
N ILE A 10 -8.51 -93.61 30.29
CA ILE A 10 -8.34 -94.83 31.09
C ILE A 10 -8.78 -96.06 30.31
N VAL A 11 -9.93 -96.01 29.63
CA VAL A 11 -10.40 -97.11 28.77
C VAL A 11 -9.44 -97.33 27.59
N PHE A 12 -8.88 -96.27 27.01
CA PHE A 12 -7.86 -96.38 25.96
C PHE A 12 -6.59 -97.09 26.44
N PHE A 13 -6.12 -96.80 27.66
CA PHE A 13 -4.98 -97.51 28.26
C PHE A 13 -5.29 -98.97 28.65
N LEU A 14 -6.56 -99.29 28.97
CA LEU A 14 -7.01 -100.66 29.25
C LEU A 14 -7.17 -101.52 27.99
N VAL A 15 -7.55 -100.93 26.85
CA VAL A 15 -7.70 -101.67 25.59
C VAL A 15 -6.38 -101.84 24.84
N PHE A 16 -5.43 -100.92 25.00
CA PHE A 16 -4.16 -100.92 24.24
C PHE A 16 -2.90 -101.10 25.11
N GLY A 17 -3.05 -101.44 26.39
CA GLY A 17 -1.96 -101.73 27.32
C GLY A 17 -1.40 -103.13 27.12
N VAL A 18 -0.26 -103.20 26.43
CA VAL A 18 0.46 -104.41 26.01
C VAL A 18 1.15 -105.15 27.16
N ASP A 19 0.77 -106.43 27.24
CA ASP A 19 1.35 -107.65 27.81
C ASP A 19 2.68 -107.64 28.58
N TRP A 20 2.60 -108.12 29.82
CA TRP A 20 3.71 -108.60 30.64
C TRP A 20 3.42 -110.02 31.10
N GLU A 21 4.06 -111.04 30.52
CA GLU A 21 3.88 -112.41 30.99
C GLU A 21 5.11 -113.31 30.76
N LYS A 22 5.88 -113.53 31.82
CA LYS A 22 6.48 -114.83 32.14
C LYS A 22 6.43 -115.04 33.65
N LYS A 23 5.58 -116.00 34.06
CA LYS A 23 5.19 -116.32 35.44
C LYS A 23 6.28 -117.06 36.24
N PRO A 24 6.33 -116.91 37.57
CA PRO A 24 7.08 -117.81 38.45
C PRO A 24 6.24 -119.04 38.84
N LYS A 25 6.89 -120.17 39.19
CA LYS A 25 6.25 -121.34 39.83
C LYS A 25 7.07 -121.85 41.04
N PRO A 26 6.43 -122.45 42.05
CA PRO A 26 6.92 -122.54 43.43
C PRO A 26 7.55 -123.89 43.81
N ILE A 27 8.13 -123.92 45.02
CA ILE A 27 8.88 -125.00 45.67
C ILE A 27 7.94 -125.95 46.44
N ALA A 28 8.16 -127.27 46.38
CA ALA A 28 8.07 -128.20 47.53
C ALA A 28 8.70 -129.58 47.22
N SER A 29 9.43 -130.05 48.23
CA SER A 29 10.13 -131.33 48.52
C SER A 29 9.74 -132.63 47.79
N GLN A 30 10.72 -133.52 47.55
CA GLN A 30 10.93 -134.80 48.26
C GLN A 30 12.31 -135.41 47.90
N ALA A 31 12.88 -136.17 48.84
CA ALA A 31 14.20 -136.79 48.78
C ALA A 31 14.28 -137.99 47.81
N ASN A 32 15.41 -138.16 47.13
CA ASN A 32 15.92 -139.50 46.77
C ASN A 32 17.43 -139.51 46.41
N VAL A 33 18.18 -140.16 47.30
CA VAL A 33 19.34 -141.05 47.17
C VAL A 33 20.05 -141.21 45.80
N VAL A 34 21.35 -140.87 45.81
CA VAL A 34 22.53 -141.48 45.15
C VAL A 34 22.38 -142.08 43.73
N GLN A 35 23.12 -141.52 42.76
CA GLN A 35 24.01 -142.31 41.87
C GLN A 35 24.96 -141.41 41.05
N ALA A 36 26.26 -141.71 41.18
CA ALA A 36 27.36 -141.03 40.54
C ALA A 36 27.45 -141.38 39.04
N HIS A 37 27.61 -140.36 38.20
CA HIS A 37 28.19 -140.50 36.87
C HIS A 37 29.39 -139.57 36.77
N THR A 38 30.55 -140.14 36.53
CA THR A 38 31.81 -139.45 36.31
C THR A 38 31.67 -138.53 35.09
N ILE A 39 31.80 -137.22 35.29
CA ILE A 39 31.80 -136.22 34.22
C ILE A 39 33.19 -135.58 34.17
N ASP A 40 33.78 -135.68 32.99
CA ASP A 40 35.11 -135.20 32.59
C ASP A 40 35.28 -133.70 32.86
N LEU A 41 36.28 -133.35 33.68
CA LEU A 41 36.51 -131.99 34.18
C LEU A 41 37.02 -131.03 33.09
N ASP A 42 37.65 -131.56 32.03
CA ASP A 42 38.27 -130.76 30.97
C ASP A 42 37.25 -130.08 30.03
N LYS A 43 36.12 -130.73 29.72
CA LYS A 43 35.07 -130.15 28.84
C LYS A 43 34.29 -129.00 29.48
N ILE A 44 34.27 -128.92 30.82
CA ILE A 44 33.61 -127.81 31.55
C ILE A 44 34.51 -126.57 31.53
N ASN A 45 35.82 -126.75 31.63
CA ASN A 45 36.78 -125.64 31.57
C ASN A 45 36.84 -125.02 30.16
N GLU A 46 36.78 -125.83 29.09
CA GLU A 46 36.67 -125.32 27.72
C GLU A 46 35.36 -124.56 27.48
N LYS A 47 34.21 -125.10 27.91
CA LYS A 47 32.92 -124.39 27.79
C LYS A 47 32.88 -123.09 28.58
N LYS A 48 33.42 -123.06 29.81
CA LYS A 48 33.53 -121.81 30.59
C LYS A 48 34.48 -120.80 29.95
N ALA A 49 35.57 -121.26 29.32
CA ALA A 49 36.48 -120.39 28.59
C ALA A 49 35.84 -119.82 27.32
N GLU A 50 35.06 -120.62 26.58
CA GLU A 50 34.27 -120.16 25.43
C GLU A 50 33.14 -119.21 25.84
N GLU A 51 32.40 -119.51 26.91
CA GLU A 51 31.37 -118.61 27.45
C GLU A 51 31.97 -117.28 27.91
N LYS A 52 33.12 -117.30 28.59
CA LYS A 52 33.81 -116.08 29.03
C LYS A 52 34.31 -115.25 27.85
N LYS A 53 34.84 -115.89 26.79
CA LYS A 53 35.23 -115.23 25.53
C LYS A 53 34.00 -114.66 24.80
N ALA A 54 32.90 -115.39 24.72
CA ALA A 54 31.65 -114.94 24.11
C ALA A 54 31.02 -113.77 24.90
N GLN A 55 31.12 -113.79 26.22
CA GLN A 55 30.67 -112.72 27.11
C GLN A 55 31.55 -111.48 26.98
N GLN A 56 32.87 -111.63 26.90
CA GLN A 56 33.79 -110.53 26.60
C GLN A 56 33.52 -109.92 25.22
N LEU A 57 33.28 -110.73 24.19
CA LEU A 57 32.97 -110.23 22.85
C LEU A 57 31.63 -109.49 22.83
N LYS A 58 30.61 -109.99 23.53
CA LYS A 58 29.33 -109.28 23.72
C LYS A 58 29.51 -107.96 24.46
N GLN A 59 30.32 -107.92 25.53
CA GLN A 59 30.63 -106.69 26.25
C GLN A 59 31.38 -105.68 25.36
N GLN A 60 32.38 -106.11 24.60
CA GLN A 60 33.11 -105.24 23.66
C GLN A 60 32.19 -104.71 22.54
N GLN A 61 31.30 -105.54 21.99
CA GLN A 61 30.32 -105.09 21.00
C GLN A 61 29.31 -104.11 21.59
N GLN A 62 28.86 -104.32 22.83
CA GLN A 62 27.93 -103.43 23.52
C GLN A 62 28.60 -102.09 23.88
N GLU A 63 29.88 -102.10 24.27
CA GLU A 63 30.65 -100.89 24.53
C GLU A 63 30.90 -100.10 23.24
N LYS A 64 31.26 -100.77 22.12
CA LYS A 64 31.42 -100.12 20.81
C LYS A 64 30.12 -99.49 20.32
N LYS A 65 28.97 -100.17 20.50
CA LYS A 65 27.64 -99.61 20.20
C LYS A 65 27.30 -98.42 21.11
N ARG A 66 27.64 -98.47 22.40
CA ARG A 66 27.46 -97.33 23.33
C ARG A 66 28.32 -96.13 22.91
N ARG A 67 29.60 -96.34 22.61
CA ARG A 67 30.51 -95.29 22.11
C ARG A 67 30.00 -94.67 20.81
N GLN A 68 29.55 -95.47 19.84
CA GLN A 68 28.95 -94.97 18.59
C GLN A 68 27.65 -94.18 18.83
N ALA A 69 26.79 -94.64 19.74
CA ALA A 69 25.56 -93.92 20.09
C ALA A 69 25.83 -92.60 20.80
N GLU A 70 26.84 -92.55 21.68
CA GLU A 70 27.28 -91.35 22.38
C GLU A 70 27.94 -90.35 21.43
N GLU A 71 28.78 -90.81 20.50
CA GLU A 71 29.40 -89.98 19.47
C GLU A 71 28.35 -89.40 18.51
N LYS A 72 27.36 -90.18 18.08
CA LYS A 72 26.24 -89.69 17.27
C LYS A 72 25.39 -88.67 18.02
N LYS A 73 25.12 -88.88 19.32
CA LYS A 73 24.45 -87.88 20.17
C LYS A 73 25.28 -86.60 20.30
N ARG A 74 26.60 -86.72 20.46
CA ARG A 74 27.52 -85.57 20.55
C ARG A 74 27.57 -84.78 19.23
N GLN A 75 27.63 -85.46 18.08
CA GLN A 75 27.55 -84.82 16.77
C GLN A 75 26.20 -84.12 16.55
N GLN A 76 25.08 -84.76 16.90
CA GLN A 76 23.75 -84.14 16.82
C GLN A 76 23.61 -82.92 17.76
N ALA A 77 24.20 -82.97 18.95
CA ALA A 77 24.20 -81.83 19.87
C ALA A 77 25.05 -80.66 19.34
N LEU A 78 26.23 -80.95 18.76
CA LEU A 78 27.10 -79.96 18.13
C LEU A 78 26.43 -79.32 16.90
N GLU A 79 25.78 -80.13 16.06
CA GLU A 79 25.07 -79.64 14.88
C GLU A 79 23.86 -78.79 15.26
N LYS A 80 23.05 -79.21 16.25
CA LYS A 80 21.97 -78.39 16.81
C LYS A 80 22.50 -77.07 17.38
N LYS A 81 23.63 -77.08 18.08
CA LYS A 81 24.28 -75.87 18.61
C LYS A 81 24.74 -74.95 17.48
N ARG A 82 25.35 -75.50 16.42
CA ARG A 82 25.80 -74.73 15.24
C ARG A 82 24.63 -74.10 14.49
N VAL A 83 23.54 -74.83 14.27
CA VAL A 83 22.33 -74.32 13.61
C VAL A 83 21.66 -73.24 14.47
N ALA A 84 21.60 -73.42 15.79
CA ALA A 84 21.06 -72.42 16.71
C ALA A 84 21.91 -71.13 16.72
N GLU A 85 23.24 -71.25 16.74
CA GLU A 85 24.16 -70.12 16.68
C GLU A 85 24.08 -69.38 15.33
N GLN A 86 24.00 -70.11 14.22
CA GLN A 86 23.87 -69.53 12.88
C GLN A 86 22.52 -68.80 12.71
N LYS A 87 21.41 -69.38 13.23
CA LYS A 87 20.10 -68.69 13.26
C LYS A 87 20.12 -67.46 14.16
N ALA A 88 20.78 -67.52 15.32
CA ALA A 88 20.93 -66.37 16.21
C ALA A 88 21.75 -65.24 15.56
N LYS A 89 22.84 -65.59 14.86
CA LYS A 89 23.67 -64.64 14.10
C LYS A 89 22.90 -64.00 12.94
N GLN A 90 22.17 -64.79 12.15
CA GLN A 90 21.32 -64.27 11.07
C GLN A 90 20.21 -63.34 11.59
N LYS A 91 19.57 -63.68 12.73
CA LYS A 91 18.55 -62.83 13.35
C LYS A 91 19.14 -61.50 13.83
N ARG A 92 20.32 -61.51 14.45
CA ARG A 92 21.04 -60.30 14.88
C ARG A 92 21.46 -59.43 13.70
N GLU A 93 21.98 -60.02 12.62
CA GLU A 93 22.34 -59.29 11.40
C GLU A 93 21.12 -58.68 10.69
N ALA A 94 20.00 -59.41 10.62
CA ALA A 94 18.76 -58.90 10.06
C ALA A 94 18.17 -57.75 10.89
N GLU A 95 18.22 -57.84 12.22
CA GLU A 95 17.77 -56.78 13.12
C GLU A 95 18.68 -55.54 13.03
N ALA A 96 20.01 -55.74 12.95
CA ALA A 96 20.98 -54.67 12.75
C ALA A 96 20.76 -53.95 11.39
N LYS A 97 20.51 -54.71 10.31
CA LYS A 97 20.18 -54.13 8.99
C LYS A 97 18.87 -53.33 9.04
N LYS A 98 17.81 -53.85 9.66
CA LYS A 98 16.53 -53.12 9.82
C LYS A 98 16.71 -51.84 10.63
N LYS A 99 17.47 -51.88 11.73
CA LYS A 99 17.73 -50.69 12.57
C LYS A 99 18.58 -49.65 11.85
N ALA A 100 19.57 -50.07 11.05
CA ALA A 100 20.38 -49.18 10.22
C ALA A 100 19.55 -48.52 9.09
N GLU A 101 18.68 -49.27 8.42
CA GLU A 101 17.79 -48.74 7.39
C GLU A 101 16.76 -47.76 7.97
N ALA A 102 16.17 -48.08 9.13
CA ALA A 102 15.27 -47.18 9.83
C ALA A 102 15.97 -45.87 10.23
N LYS A 103 17.21 -45.94 10.73
CA LYS A 103 18.00 -44.74 11.08
C LYS A 103 18.32 -43.89 9.84
N ARG A 104 18.70 -44.52 8.72
CA ARG A 104 18.94 -43.81 7.44
C ARG A 104 17.68 -43.13 6.91
N LYS A 105 16.52 -43.81 6.93
CA LYS A 105 15.23 -43.21 6.52
C LYS A 105 14.82 -42.04 7.42
N ALA A 106 15.01 -42.16 8.74
CA ALA A 106 14.72 -41.09 9.69
C ALA A 106 15.63 -39.87 9.49
N GLU A 107 16.93 -40.08 9.27
CA GLU A 107 17.88 -39.00 8.98
C GLU A 107 17.58 -38.31 7.65
N ALA A 108 17.27 -39.07 6.59
CA ALA A 108 16.86 -38.54 5.30
C ALA A 108 15.59 -37.68 5.41
N LYS A 109 14.58 -38.13 6.17
CA LYS A 109 13.34 -37.37 6.41
C LYS A 109 13.61 -36.08 7.18
N ARG A 110 14.47 -36.10 8.21
CA ARG A 110 14.87 -34.90 8.96
C ARG A 110 15.63 -33.90 8.09
N LYS A 111 16.58 -34.36 7.25
CA LYS A 111 17.30 -33.48 6.31
C LYS A 111 16.37 -32.86 5.27
N ALA A 112 15.42 -33.63 4.73
CA ALA A 112 14.43 -33.13 3.77
C ALA A 112 13.49 -32.08 4.39
N GLU A 113 13.01 -32.33 5.62
CA GLU A 113 12.17 -31.37 6.35
C GLU A 113 12.94 -30.08 6.70
N ALA A 114 14.18 -30.20 7.15
CA ALA A 114 15.05 -29.05 7.43
C ALA A 114 15.29 -28.21 6.17
N LYS A 115 15.56 -28.84 5.02
CA LYS A 115 15.73 -28.14 3.73
C LYS A 115 14.44 -27.42 3.31
N ARG A 116 13.27 -28.06 3.43
CA ARG A 116 11.97 -27.44 3.14
C ARG A 116 11.68 -26.24 4.05
N LYS A 117 11.95 -26.35 5.36
CA LYS A 117 11.78 -25.22 6.30
C LYS A 117 12.72 -24.07 5.99
N ALA A 118 13.98 -24.34 5.65
CA ALA A 118 14.95 -23.32 5.28
C ALA A 118 14.57 -22.59 3.98
N GLU A 119 14.11 -23.33 2.97
CA GLU A 119 13.65 -22.75 1.70
C GLU A 119 12.37 -21.92 1.88
N ALA A 120 11.40 -22.40 2.68
CA ALA A 120 10.20 -21.66 3.02
C ALA A 120 10.53 -20.35 3.75
N LYS A 121 11.47 -20.37 4.71
CA LYS A 121 11.91 -19.17 5.44
C LYS A 121 12.59 -18.17 4.51
N LYS A 122 13.47 -18.61 3.61
CA LYS A 122 14.11 -17.74 2.60
C LYS A 122 13.08 -17.11 1.66
N LYS A 123 12.10 -17.89 1.17
CA LYS A 123 11.04 -17.39 0.28
C LYS A 123 10.12 -16.38 0.98
N ALA A 124 9.79 -16.60 2.26
CA ALA A 124 9.00 -15.67 3.06
C ALA A 124 9.76 -14.36 3.33
N GLU A 125 11.06 -14.44 3.65
CA GLU A 125 11.89 -13.25 3.85
C GLU A 125 12.05 -12.43 2.56
N ALA A 126 12.29 -13.11 1.42
CA ALA A 126 12.36 -12.47 0.12
C ALA A 126 11.05 -11.75 -0.26
N LYS A 127 9.88 -12.38 -0.01
CA LYS A 127 8.57 -11.73 -0.21
C LYS A 127 8.41 -10.49 0.68
N ARG A 128 8.75 -10.58 1.98
CA ARG A 128 8.66 -9.44 2.89
C ARG A 128 9.55 -8.28 2.46
N LYS A 129 10.80 -8.55 2.07
CA LYS A 129 11.73 -7.54 1.54
C LYS A 129 11.22 -6.89 0.25
N ALA A 130 10.67 -7.68 -0.68
CA ALA A 130 10.10 -7.15 -1.92
C ALA A 130 8.86 -6.28 -1.67
N GLU A 131 7.97 -6.69 -0.76
CA GLU A 131 6.79 -5.90 -0.39
C GLU A 131 7.18 -4.60 0.32
N ALA A 132 8.13 -4.64 1.25
CA ALA A 132 8.64 -3.45 1.92
C ALA A 132 9.26 -2.46 0.93
N LYS A 133 10.06 -2.95 -0.03
CA LYS A 133 10.65 -2.10 -1.09
C LYS A 133 9.56 -1.47 -1.97
N ARG A 134 8.54 -2.23 -2.37
CA ARG A 134 7.40 -1.70 -3.14
C ARG A 134 6.61 -0.64 -2.39
N LYS A 135 6.34 -0.84 -1.10
CA LYS A 135 5.66 0.16 -0.25
C LYS A 135 6.48 1.43 -0.11
N ALA A 136 7.78 1.32 0.15
CA ALA A 136 8.67 2.48 0.26
C ALA A 136 8.76 3.27 -1.06
N GLU A 137 8.87 2.59 -2.20
CA GLU A 137 8.91 3.26 -3.52
C GLU A 137 7.56 3.94 -3.85
N ALA A 138 6.44 3.30 -3.55
CA ALA A 138 5.11 3.87 -3.76
C ALA A 138 4.89 5.12 -2.88
N GLU A 139 5.32 5.08 -1.62
CA GLU A 139 5.23 6.24 -0.71
C GLU A 139 6.14 7.38 -1.17
N ALA A 140 7.37 7.08 -1.59
CA ALA A 140 8.28 8.08 -2.14
C ALA A 140 7.72 8.75 -3.40
N LYS A 141 7.13 7.97 -4.33
CA LYS A 141 6.45 8.51 -5.52
C LYS A 141 5.26 9.40 -5.16
N ARG A 142 4.42 8.98 -4.21
CA ARG A 142 3.28 9.80 -3.74
C ARG A 142 3.74 11.12 -3.11
N LYS A 143 4.77 11.09 -2.26
CA LYS A 143 5.35 12.30 -1.65
C LYS A 143 5.95 13.24 -2.70
N ALA A 144 6.67 12.70 -3.69
CA ALA A 144 7.24 13.50 -4.78
C ALA A 144 6.16 14.14 -5.67
N GLU A 145 5.09 13.41 -5.99
CA GLU A 145 3.96 13.92 -6.77
C GLU A 145 3.19 15.01 -5.99
N ALA A 146 2.93 14.79 -4.70
CA ALA A 146 2.28 15.77 -3.84
C ALA A 146 3.10 17.08 -3.75
N LYS A 147 4.44 16.97 -3.59
CA LYS A 147 5.33 18.14 -3.58
C LYS A 147 5.29 18.89 -4.92
N ARG A 148 5.35 18.18 -6.05
CA ARG A 148 5.25 18.81 -7.39
C ARG A 148 3.91 19.52 -7.60
N LYS A 149 2.79 18.93 -7.16
CA LYS A 149 1.47 19.57 -7.26
C LYS A 149 1.40 20.83 -6.40
N ALA A 150 1.88 20.77 -5.15
CA ALA A 150 1.89 21.94 -4.25
C ALA A 150 2.77 23.07 -4.81
N GLU A 151 3.94 22.76 -5.36
CA GLU A 151 4.84 23.76 -5.96
C GLU A 151 4.23 24.38 -7.23
N ALA A 152 3.61 23.57 -8.09
CA ALA A 152 2.92 24.06 -9.28
C ALA A 152 1.73 24.97 -8.93
N GLU A 153 0.95 24.61 -7.90
CA GLU A 153 -0.15 25.44 -7.43
C GLU A 153 0.32 26.76 -6.80
N ALA A 154 1.37 26.71 -5.98
CA ALA A 154 1.99 27.91 -5.41
C ALA A 154 2.51 28.85 -6.50
N LYS A 155 3.16 28.31 -7.54
CA LYS A 155 3.65 29.09 -8.69
C LYS A 155 2.50 29.73 -9.48
N ARG A 156 1.41 28.98 -9.73
CA ARG A 156 0.21 29.51 -10.40
C ARG A 156 -0.46 30.62 -9.59
N LYS A 157 -0.60 30.46 -8.27
CA LYS A 157 -1.14 31.48 -7.37
C LYS A 157 -0.27 32.75 -7.34
N ALA A 158 1.05 32.59 -7.28
CA ALA A 158 1.99 33.71 -7.32
C ALA A 158 1.93 34.46 -8.65
N GLU A 159 1.87 33.75 -9.78
CA GLU A 159 1.75 34.36 -11.11
C GLU A 159 0.40 35.10 -11.28
N ALA A 160 -0.70 34.49 -10.85
CA ALA A 160 -2.02 35.14 -10.88
C ALA A 160 -2.04 36.42 -10.04
N LYS A 161 -1.46 36.40 -8.83
CA LYS A 161 -1.34 37.59 -7.98
C LYS A 161 -0.50 38.69 -8.65
N ARG A 162 0.63 38.35 -9.27
CA ARG A 162 1.47 39.31 -10.00
C ARG A 162 0.74 39.93 -11.19
N LYS A 163 -0.02 39.13 -11.96
CA LYS A 163 -0.82 39.64 -13.09
C LYS A 163 -1.92 40.58 -12.61
N ALA A 164 -2.65 40.22 -11.56
CA ALA A 164 -3.69 41.07 -10.98
C ALA A 164 -3.13 42.39 -10.44
N GLU A 165 -1.98 42.36 -9.75
CA GLU A 165 -1.33 43.58 -9.24
C GLU A 165 -0.84 44.48 -10.39
N ALA A 166 -0.24 43.89 -11.44
CA ALA A 166 0.21 44.65 -12.61
C ALA A 166 -0.97 45.29 -13.36
N GLU A 167 -2.09 44.57 -13.51
CA GLU A 167 -3.29 45.11 -14.14
C GLU A 167 -3.92 46.23 -13.30
N ALA A 168 -4.01 46.07 -11.98
CA ALA A 168 -4.50 47.10 -11.07
C ALA A 168 -3.65 48.38 -11.15
N LYS A 169 -2.31 48.24 -11.17
CA LYS A 169 -1.40 49.39 -11.35
C LYS A 169 -1.60 50.07 -12.70
N ARG A 170 -1.73 49.31 -13.79
CA ARG A 170 -1.98 49.87 -15.13
C ARG A 170 -3.31 50.62 -15.19
N ARG A 171 -4.37 50.07 -14.61
CA ARG A 171 -5.69 50.74 -14.54
C ARG A 171 -5.61 52.04 -13.73
N ALA A 172 -4.97 52.00 -12.55
CA ALA A 172 -4.80 53.19 -11.71
C ALA A 172 -3.96 54.27 -12.41
N GLN A 173 -2.92 53.89 -13.16
CA GLN A 173 -2.12 54.85 -13.93
C GLN A 173 -2.93 55.48 -15.06
N ALA A 174 -3.68 54.67 -15.82
CA ALA A 174 -4.54 55.17 -16.90
C ALA A 174 -5.65 56.11 -16.39
N GLU A 175 -6.21 55.82 -15.21
CA GLU A 175 -7.20 56.68 -14.58
C GLU A 175 -6.60 58.03 -14.14
N ARG A 176 -5.40 58.01 -13.54
CA ARG A 176 -4.67 59.24 -13.17
C ARG A 176 -4.33 60.08 -14.40
N GLU A 177 -3.89 59.44 -15.48
CA GLU A 177 -3.56 60.14 -16.72
C GLU A 177 -4.80 60.78 -17.35
N ARG A 178 -5.94 60.06 -17.39
CA ARG A 178 -7.22 60.63 -17.84
C ARG A 178 -7.69 61.78 -16.95
N ALA A 179 -7.56 61.65 -15.64
CA ALA A 179 -7.94 62.71 -14.71
C ALA A 179 -7.06 63.96 -14.88
N LEU A 180 -5.75 63.77 -15.08
CA LEU A 180 -4.83 64.87 -15.34
C LEU A 180 -5.14 65.54 -16.68
N GLN A 181 -5.38 64.75 -17.73
CA GLN A 181 -5.74 65.28 -19.05
C GLN A 181 -7.05 66.08 -19.00
N ALA A 182 -8.07 65.57 -18.30
CA ALA A 182 -9.33 66.29 -18.11
C ALA A 182 -9.15 67.60 -17.31
N GLN A 183 -8.24 67.64 -16.33
CA GLN A 183 -7.92 68.86 -15.59
C GLN A 183 -7.21 69.88 -16.49
N ILE A 184 -6.24 69.45 -17.30
CA ILE A 184 -5.53 70.31 -18.24
C ILE A 184 -6.53 70.89 -19.26
N GLU A 185 -7.39 70.05 -19.85
CA GLU A 185 -8.42 70.50 -20.80
C GLU A 185 -9.40 71.47 -20.15
N ALA A 186 -9.86 71.21 -18.93
CA ALA A 186 -10.73 72.12 -18.19
C ALA A 186 -10.05 73.48 -17.91
N GLU A 187 -8.76 73.47 -17.56
CA GLU A 187 -7.99 74.69 -17.33
C GLU A 187 -7.78 75.48 -18.63
N GLN A 188 -7.44 74.82 -19.74
CA GLN A 188 -7.34 75.47 -21.05
C GLN A 188 -8.67 76.08 -21.46
N ASN A 189 -9.76 75.31 -21.35
CA ASN A 189 -11.11 75.80 -21.64
C ASN A 189 -11.48 77.00 -20.77
N SER A 190 -11.15 77.00 -19.48
CA SER A 190 -11.39 78.14 -18.59
C SER A 190 -10.64 79.39 -19.04
N ARG A 191 -9.34 79.25 -19.39
CA ARG A 191 -8.52 80.37 -19.88
C ARG A 191 -9.06 80.93 -21.19
N GLU A 192 -9.49 80.06 -22.10
CA GLU A 192 -10.13 80.49 -23.34
C GLU A 192 -11.48 81.17 -23.07
N ILE A 193 -12.28 80.64 -22.14
CA ILE A 193 -13.55 81.24 -21.75
C ILE A 193 -13.34 82.68 -21.24
N ASP A 194 -12.37 82.86 -20.35
CA ASP A 194 -12.03 84.18 -19.79
C ASP A 194 -11.55 85.14 -20.87
N ARG A 195 -10.73 84.65 -21.81
CA ARG A 195 -10.25 85.43 -22.97
C ARG A 195 -11.41 85.91 -23.83
N TYR A 196 -12.33 85.04 -24.22
CA TYR A 196 -13.50 85.42 -25.01
C TYR A 196 -14.44 86.32 -24.22
N GLY A 197 -14.65 86.07 -22.93
CA GLY A 197 -15.44 86.92 -22.05
C GLY A 197 -14.95 88.38 -22.04
N ALA A 198 -13.63 88.58 -21.99
CA ALA A 198 -13.03 89.91 -22.05
C ALA A 198 -13.26 90.60 -23.41
N VAL A 199 -13.05 89.88 -24.52
CA VAL A 199 -13.24 90.44 -25.87
C VAL A 199 -14.73 90.75 -26.14
N ILE A 200 -15.64 89.89 -25.70
CA ILE A 200 -17.09 90.11 -25.79
C ILE A 200 -17.49 91.35 -24.99
N LYS A 201 -17.02 91.47 -23.74
CA LYS A 201 -17.27 92.66 -22.90
C LYS A 201 -16.80 93.93 -23.61
N GLN A 202 -15.57 93.93 -24.15
CA GLN A 202 -15.01 95.06 -24.87
C GLN A 202 -15.81 95.41 -26.13
N GLN A 203 -16.25 94.42 -26.91
CA GLN A 203 -17.06 94.64 -28.10
C GLN A 203 -18.42 95.29 -27.76
N ILE A 204 -19.05 94.86 -26.67
CA ILE A 204 -20.30 95.44 -26.18
C ILE A 204 -20.06 96.89 -25.72
N GLU A 205 -19.01 97.13 -24.93
CA GLU A 205 -18.66 98.47 -24.46
C GLU A 205 -18.37 99.43 -25.62
N ARG A 206 -17.68 98.98 -26.67
CA ARG A 206 -17.41 99.79 -27.89
C ARG A 206 -18.68 100.20 -28.62
N ASN A 207 -19.73 99.38 -28.55
CA ASN A 207 -21.01 99.64 -29.20
C ASN A 207 -22.04 100.28 -28.26
N TRP A 208 -21.69 100.47 -26.97
CA TRP A 208 -22.57 101.02 -25.97
C TRP A 208 -22.73 102.53 -26.12
N LEU A 209 -23.98 102.96 -26.27
CA LEU A 209 -24.34 104.38 -26.31
C LEU A 209 -24.60 104.84 -24.88
N LYS A 210 -23.64 105.57 -24.31
CA LYS A 210 -23.73 106.08 -22.95
C LYS A 210 -24.94 107.02 -22.80
N PRO A 211 -25.90 106.73 -21.90
CA PRO A 211 -27.03 107.63 -21.66
C PRO A 211 -26.56 108.94 -21.02
N ALA A 212 -27.30 110.03 -21.24
CA ALA A 212 -26.92 111.37 -20.78
C ALA A 212 -26.89 111.55 -19.25
N GLN A 213 -27.47 110.61 -18.49
CA GLN A 213 -27.47 110.62 -17.03
C GLN A 213 -26.14 110.10 -16.46
N ASN A 214 -25.82 110.45 -15.22
CA ASN A 214 -24.63 109.91 -14.56
C ASN A 214 -24.76 108.39 -14.43
N THR A 215 -23.82 107.65 -15.05
CA THR A 215 -23.75 106.18 -15.00
C THR A 215 -22.64 105.65 -14.11
N GLU A 216 -21.98 106.54 -13.35
CA GLU A 216 -20.87 106.18 -12.49
C GLU A 216 -21.34 105.23 -11.37
N GLY A 217 -20.61 104.13 -11.18
CA GLY A 217 -20.95 103.12 -10.17
C GLY A 217 -22.09 102.17 -10.53
N LEU A 218 -22.86 102.43 -11.60
CA LEU A 218 -23.93 101.54 -12.04
C LEU A 218 -23.38 100.25 -12.64
N SER A 219 -24.03 99.13 -12.33
CA SER A 219 -23.73 97.84 -12.95
C SER A 219 -25.01 97.03 -13.09
N CYS A 220 -25.18 96.34 -14.21
CA CYS A 220 -26.28 95.39 -14.40
C CYS A 220 -25.73 94.03 -14.84
N VAL A 221 -26.47 92.96 -14.55
CA VAL A 221 -26.13 91.61 -15.00
C VAL A 221 -27.12 91.20 -16.06
N VAL A 222 -26.62 90.99 -17.28
CA VAL A 222 -27.40 90.62 -18.46
C VAL A 222 -27.12 89.16 -18.83
N GLN A 223 -28.17 88.43 -19.19
CA GLN A 223 -28.09 87.12 -19.83
C GLN A 223 -28.31 87.29 -21.32
N VAL A 224 -27.44 86.67 -22.10
CA VAL A 224 -27.46 86.74 -23.56
C VAL A 224 -27.47 85.33 -24.11
N ARG A 225 -28.48 85.03 -24.93
CA ARG A 225 -28.56 83.77 -25.67
C ARG A 225 -27.94 83.92 -27.04
N LEU A 226 -26.93 83.11 -27.31
CA LEU A 226 -26.17 83.13 -28.55
C LEU A 226 -26.42 81.88 -29.38
N ILE A 227 -26.31 82.01 -30.70
CA ILE A 227 -26.23 80.87 -31.62
C ILE A 227 -24.77 80.66 -32.09
N PRO A 228 -24.43 79.46 -32.57
CA PRO A 228 -23.11 79.22 -33.16
C PRO A 228 -22.83 80.26 -34.25
N GLY A 229 -21.70 80.96 -34.16
CA GLY A 229 -21.38 82.12 -35.01
C GLY A 229 -21.43 83.47 -34.29
N GLY A 230 -22.01 83.52 -33.08
CA GLY A 230 -21.96 84.70 -32.21
C GLY A 230 -23.15 85.65 -32.36
N ASP A 231 -24.13 85.34 -33.20
CA ASP A 231 -25.34 86.13 -33.30
C ASP A 231 -26.20 86.00 -32.04
N VAL A 232 -26.83 87.11 -31.68
CA VAL A 232 -27.73 87.19 -30.53
C VAL A 232 -29.12 86.76 -30.98
N VAL A 233 -29.72 85.79 -30.27
CA VAL A 233 -31.09 85.35 -30.54
C VAL A 233 -32.04 86.53 -30.34
N PRO A 234 -32.97 86.82 -31.27
CA PRO A 234 -34.00 87.83 -31.06
C PRO A 234 -34.82 87.55 -29.79
N GLY A 235 -34.92 88.52 -28.89
CA GLY A 235 -35.54 88.33 -27.57
C GLY A 235 -34.70 87.48 -26.59
N GLY A 236 -33.46 87.17 -26.95
CA GLY A 236 -32.52 86.37 -26.18
C GLY A 236 -31.69 87.17 -25.17
N VAL A 237 -31.93 88.48 -25.04
CA VAL A 237 -31.27 89.34 -24.05
C VAL A 237 -32.24 89.61 -22.90
N SER A 238 -31.81 89.34 -21.67
CA SER A 238 -32.61 89.62 -20.47
C SER A 238 -31.76 90.15 -19.32
N ILE A 239 -32.28 91.12 -18.59
CA ILE A 239 -31.61 91.68 -17.41
C ILE A 239 -31.94 90.80 -16.20
N ILE A 240 -30.94 90.06 -15.69
CA ILE A 240 -31.09 89.24 -14.47
C ILE A 240 -31.02 90.12 -13.22
N ARG A 241 -30.13 91.12 -13.23
CA ARG A 241 -29.97 92.07 -12.13
C ARG A 241 -29.93 93.47 -12.70
N SER A 242 -30.97 94.26 -12.43
CA SER A 242 -31.05 95.67 -12.82
C SER A 242 -29.98 96.51 -12.11
N SER A 243 -29.55 97.58 -12.77
CA SER A 243 -28.70 98.62 -12.15
C SER A 243 -29.47 99.55 -11.22
N GLY A 244 -30.81 99.47 -11.17
CA GLY A 244 -31.67 100.47 -10.54
C GLY A 244 -32.01 101.65 -11.46
N ASN A 245 -31.46 101.71 -12.68
CA ASN A 245 -31.79 102.73 -13.68
C ASN A 245 -32.24 102.06 -14.99
N ALA A 246 -33.52 102.23 -15.34
CA ALA A 246 -34.09 101.61 -16.54
C ALA A 246 -33.52 102.16 -17.86
N ALA A 247 -33.08 103.43 -17.90
CA ALA A 247 -32.43 104.00 -19.08
C ALA A 247 -31.04 103.37 -19.30
N PHE A 248 -30.31 103.13 -18.21
CA PHE A 248 -29.06 102.38 -18.25
C PHE A 248 -29.28 100.94 -18.71
N ASP A 249 -30.21 100.21 -18.10
CA ASP A 249 -30.45 98.81 -18.44
C ASP A 249 -30.85 98.64 -19.93
N ARG A 250 -31.74 99.51 -20.45
CA ARG A 250 -32.11 99.52 -21.87
C ARG A 250 -30.93 99.85 -22.79
N SER A 251 -30.06 100.77 -22.37
CA SER A 251 -28.86 101.13 -23.14
C SER A 251 -27.89 99.95 -23.26
N VAL A 252 -27.78 99.12 -22.22
CA VAL A 252 -26.93 97.91 -22.21
C VAL A 252 -27.54 96.82 -23.10
N GLU A 253 -28.85 96.60 -23.02
CA GLU A 253 -29.56 95.67 -23.90
C GLU A 253 -29.36 96.03 -25.39
N ALA A 254 -29.55 97.31 -25.75
CA ALA A 254 -29.33 97.78 -27.12
C ALA A 254 -27.88 97.61 -27.58
N ALA A 255 -26.90 97.81 -26.69
CA ALA A 255 -25.48 97.60 -26.98
C ALA A 255 -25.15 96.14 -27.28
N VAL A 256 -25.78 95.20 -26.57
CA VAL A 256 -25.60 93.76 -26.82
C VAL A 256 -26.09 93.38 -28.22
N TYR A 257 -27.29 93.82 -28.62
CA TYR A 257 -27.79 93.55 -29.97
C TYR A 257 -26.94 94.22 -31.06
N LYS A 258 -26.48 95.46 -30.82
CA LYS A 258 -25.63 96.19 -31.76
C LYS A 258 -24.23 95.60 -31.90
N ALA A 259 -23.73 94.93 -30.87
CA ALA A 259 -22.42 94.31 -30.86
C ALA A 259 -22.38 92.95 -31.60
N ALA A 260 -23.53 92.40 -32.00
CA ALA A 260 -23.61 91.16 -32.75
C ALA A 260 -23.01 91.30 -34.17
N PRO A 261 -22.31 90.27 -34.69
CA PRO A 261 -21.98 89.00 -34.04
C PRO A 261 -20.87 89.15 -33.00
N LEU A 262 -21.06 88.51 -31.84
CA LEU A 262 -20.08 88.52 -30.75
C LEU A 262 -18.96 87.50 -31.02
N PRO A 263 -17.70 87.82 -30.65
CA PRO A 263 -16.59 86.90 -30.85
C PRO A 263 -16.71 85.73 -29.86
N VAL A 264 -17.14 84.57 -30.35
CA VAL A 264 -17.29 83.33 -29.58
C VAL A 264 -16.46 82.21 -30.20
N PRO A 265 -16.00 81.23 -29.39
CA PRO A 265 -15.32 80.06 -29.93
C PRO A 265 -16.29 79.18 -30.72
N SER A 266 -15.73 78.38 -31.64
CA SER A 266 -16.43 77.31 -32.34
C SER A 266 -16.30 75.96 -31.62
N GLY A 267 -17.15 74.99 -31.95
CA GLY A 267 -17.05 73.62 -31.44
C GLY A 267 -17.57 73.47 -30.00
N ALA A 268 -17.04 72.49 -29.26
CA ALA A 268 -17.55 72.14 -27.93
C ALA A 268 -17.49 73.29 -26.91
N LEU A 269 -16.52 74.20 -27.03
CA LEU A 269 -16.37 75.35 -26.14
C LEU A 269 -17.53 76.36 -26.29
N PHE A 270 -18.19 76.40 -27.45
CA PHE A 270 -19.35 77.26 -27.68
C PHE A 270 -20.51 76.96 -26.71
N GLU A 271 -20.64 75.72 -26.25
CA GLU A 271 -21.73 75.34 -25.34
C GLU A 271 -21.69 76.14 -24.03
N SER A 272 -20.50 76.55 -23.56
CA SER A 272 -20.34 77.45 -22.42
C SER A 272 -20.81 78.89 -22.70
N PHE A 273 -20.93 79.29 -23.97
CA PHE A 273 -21.32 80.63 -24.42
C PHE A 273 -22.77 80.72 -24.91
N ARG A 274 -23.46 79.58 -25.10
CA ARG A 274 -24.86 79.54 -25.57
C ARG A 274 -25.81 80.38 -24.71
N SER A 275 -25.54 80.45 -23.41
CA SER A 275 -26.24 81.31 -22.44
C SER A 275 -25.22 82.06 -21.60
N LEU A 276 -24.68 83.14 -22.15
CA LEU A 276 -23.65 83.94 -21.52
C LEU A 276 -24.25 84.89 -20.48
N ARG A 277 -23.67 84.92 -19.27
CA ARG A 277 -24.02 85.88 -18.22
C ARG A 277 -22.91 86.91 -18.09
N LEU A 278 -23.20 88.16 -18.42
CA LEU A 278 -22.25 89.27 -18.37
C LEU A 278 -22.63 90.24 -17.26
N ASN A 279 -21.64 90.62 -16.45
CA ASN A 279 -21.76 91.75 -15.55
C ASN A 279 -21.23 93.01 -16.26
N PHE A 280 -22.13 93.85 -16.74
CA PHE A 280 -21.78 95.07 -17.44
C PHE A 280 -21.60 96.21 -16.42
N LYS A 281 -20.37 96.71 -16.32
CA LYS A 281 -20.02 97.88 -15.52
C LYS A 281 -19.13 98.80 -16.35
N PRO A 282 -19.61 99.99 -16.76
CA PRO A 282 -18.82 100.92 -17.56
C PRO A 282 -17.62 101.47 -16.77
N ASN A 283 -16.51 101.71 -17.48
CA ASN A 283 -15.27 102.32 -16.97
C ASN A 283 -14.64 101.55 -15.79
N LYS A 284 -14.60 100.22 -15.87
CA LYS A 284 -13.91 99.36 -14.89
C LYS A 284 -12.80 98.56 -15.53
#